data_AF-A0A7X7SV27-F1
#
_entry.id   AF-A0A7X7SV27-F1
#
_cell.length_a   1.000
_cell.length_b   1.000
_cell.length_c   1.000
_cell.angle_alpha   90.00
_cell.angle_beta   90.00
_cell.angle_gamma   90.00
#
_symmetry.space_group_name_H-M   'P 1'
#
loop_
_entity.id
_entity.type
_entity.pdbx_description
1 polymer ?
#
loop_
_entity_poly.entity_id
_entity_poly.type
_entity_poly.pdbx_seq_one_letter_code
_entity_poly.pdbx_strand_id
1 'polypeptide(L)'
;MEYGKTSLIEYFLRIFFPPRCICCDCVLCVDTTEFVCDGCRKDIPHISRHLFVNPAGDSISNIYCAFDYEKGVRKAIHHLKFNDRPGNAKILVDMSYPLIEEYFAGVPAQLCSANSHDIAVPVPIHSKRKRERGYNQSELIARSIAKKLNIPVIAGALVKIKNTPPQSSLAKDERFKNLEGAFYVKKPYLIEGKRVLLIDDVITTGSTLEQCGKVLLDSGAVCVDAFVIAVRRKLWPADGEI
;
A
#
# COMPACT_ATOMS: atom_id res chain seq x y z
N MET A 1 0.65 -8.67 39.35
CA MET A 1 0.21 -7.85 38.19
C MET A 1 0.81 -8.51 36.97
N GLU A 2 0.02 -9.21 36.17
CA GLU A 2 0.51 -9.80 34.93
C GLU A 2 0.84 -8.66 33.97
N TYR A 3 2.13 -8.43 33.78
CA TYR A 3 2.60 -7.68 32.63
C TYR A 3 2.18 -8.50 31.42
N GLY A 4 1.18 -8.03 30.69
CA GLY A 4 0.88 -8.56 29.35
C GLY A 4 2.13 -8.55 28.47
N LYS A 5 2.01 -8.99 27.21
CA LYS A 5 3.08 -9.17 26.20
C LYS A 5 4.03 -7.96 25.93
N THR A 6 3.98 -6.90 26.73
CA THR A 6 4.72 -5.64 26.69
C THR A 6 5.81 -5.62 27.77
N SER A 7 7.05 -5.28 27.40
CA SER A 7 8.14 -5.16 28.37
C SER A 7 7.87 -4.06 29.41
N LEU A 8 8.46 -4.16 30.61
CA LEU A 8 8.36 -3.12 31.65
C LEU A 8 8.73 -1.72 31.15
N ILE A 9 9.78 -1.63 30.32
CA ILE A 9 10.25 -0.38 29.72
C ILE A 9 9.19 0.17 28.75
N GLU A 10 8.64 -0.68 27.89
CA GLU A 10 7.60 -0.27 26.94
C GLU A 10 6.33 0.17 27.65
N TYR A 11 5.92 -0.54 28.70
CA TYR A 11 4.79 -0.16 29.54
C TYR A 11 4.99 1.22 30.16
N PHE A 12 6.17 1.46 30.75
CA PHE A 12 6.50 2.76 31.36
C PHE A 12 6.52 3.88 30.31
N LEU A 13 7.13 3.65 29.15
CA LEU A 13 7.12 4.62 28.04
C LEU A 13 5.70 4.96 27.61
N ARG A 14 4.80 3.96 27.55
CA ARG A 14 3.39 4.15 27.19
C ARG A 14 2.57 4.89 28.25
N ILE A 15 3.09 5.13 29.45
CA ILE A 15 2.44 6.04 30.42
C ILE A 15 2.68 7.51 30.00
N PHE A 16 3.91 7.85 29.61
CA PHE A 16 4.28 9.21 29.19
C PHE A 16 3.92 9.49 27.74
N PHE A 17 3.95 8.46 26.89
CA PHE A 17 3.64 8.50 25.47
C PHE A 17 2.51 7.50 25.16
N PRO A 18 1.28 7.82 25.59
CA PRO A 18 0.17 6.88 25.49
C PRO A 18 -0.09 6.44 24.05
N PRO A 19 -0.37 5.14 23.82
CA PRO A 19 -0.74 4.67 22.50
C PRO A 19 -2.01 5.39 22.05
N ARG A 20 -2.06 5.73 20.76
CA ARG A 20 -3.19 6.46 20.18
C ARG A 20 -3.78 5.69 19.02
N CYS A 21 -5.09 5.84 18.84
CA CYS A 21 -5.79 5.27 17.70
C CYS A 21 -5.23 5.85 16.40
N ILE A 22 -4.84 4.99 15.45
CA ILE A 22 -4.33 5.43 14.15
C ILE A 22 -5.37 6.17 13.31
N CYS A 23 -6.65 6.09 13.65
CA CYS A 23 -7.74 6.70 12.89
C CYS A 23 -8.20 8.05 13.48
N CYS A 24 -8.45 8.13 14.79
CA CYS A 24 -9.03 9.32 15.42
C CYS A 24 -8.14 9.99 16.48
N ASP A 25 -6.95 9.44 16.73
CA ASP A 25 -5.96 9.95 17.68
C ASP A 25 -6.38 9.95 19.16
N CYS A 26 -7.50 9.33 19.51
CA CYS A 26 -7.88 9.12 20.91
C CYS A 26 -6.84 8.25 21.63
N VAL A 27 -6.64 8.51 22.92
CA VAL A 27 -5.76 7.71 23.77
C VAL A 27 -6.35 6.32 23.97
N LEU A 28 -5.52 5.30 23.82
CA LEU A 28 -5.84 3.90 24.06
C LEU A 28 -5.25 3.45 25.40
N CYS A 29 -5.72 2.30 25.89
CA CYS A 29 -5.16 1.67 27.07
C CYS A 29 -3.66 1.36 26.87
N VAL A 30 -2.88 1.51 27.94
CA VAL A 30 -1.41 1.34 27.94
C VAL A 30 -0.99 -0.06 27.45
N ASP A 31 -1.77 -1.07 27.82
CA ASP A 31 -1.59 -2.48 27.47
C ASP A 31 -2.21 -2.87 26.12
N THR A 32 -2.69 -1.90 25.32
CA THR A 32 -3.36 -2.22 24.06
C THR A 32 -2.45 -2.99 23.10
N THR A 33 -3.02 -4.02 22.48
CA THR A 33 -2.42 -4.75 21.35
C THR A 33 -2.97 -4.29 20.01
N GLU A 34 -4.14 -3.64 20.01
CA GLU A 34 -4.77 -3.06 18.83
C GLU A 34 -4.63 -1.54 18.86
N PHE A 35 -4.22 -0.94 17.74
CA PHE A 35 -4.03 0.51 17.64
C PHE A 35 -5.23 1.21 16.98
N VAL A 36 -6.41 0.61 17.08
CA VAL A 36 -7.69 1.14 16.62
C VAL A 36 -8.68 1.06 17.77
N CYS A 37 -9.34 2.17 18.12
CA CYS A 37 -10.36 2.14 19.17
C CYS A 37 -11.65 1.48 18.67
N ASP A 38 -12.50 1.01 19.58
CA ASP A 38 -13.76 0.33 19.25
C ASP A 38 -14.68 1.15 18.33
N GLY A 39 -14.75 2.46 18.55
CA GLY A 39 -15.52 3.37 17.70
C GLY A 39 -15.01 3.37 16.26
N CYS A 40 -13.69 3.54 16.08
CA CYS A 40 -13.10 3.50 14.74
C CYS A 40 -13.14 2.10 14.12
N ARG A 41 -13.04 1.03 14.91
CA ARG A 41 -13.10 -0.35 14.42
C ARG A 41 -14.44 -0.65 13.77
N LYS A 42 -15.54 -0.21 14.37
CA LYS A 42 -16.90 -0.34 13.81
C LYS A 42 -17.11 0.50 12.54
N ASP A 43 -16.35 1.58 12.40
CA ASP A 43 -16.44 2.53 11.28
C ASP A 43 -15.39 2.28 10.18
N ILE A 44 -14.60 1.20 10.25
CA ILE A 44 -13.68 0.85 9.17
C ILE A 44 -14.51 0.57 7.90
N PRO A 45 -14.25 1.28 6.79
CA PRO A 45 -14.98 1.08 5.57
C PRO A 45 -14.47 -0.19 4.87
N HIS A 46 -15.14 -1.31 5.13
CA HIS A 46 -14.91 -2.57 4.46
C HIS A 46 -15.43 -2.52 3.01
N ILE A 47 -14.74 -3.23 2.13
CA ILE A 47 -15.16 -3.47 0.76
C ILE A 47 -15.55 -4.94 0.62
N SER A 48 -16.52 -5.23 -0.24
CA SER A 48 -17.07 -6.57 -0.47
C SER A 48 -16.17 -7.45 -1.33
N ARG A 49 -15.30 -6.84 -2.14
CA ARG A 49 -14.32 -7.51 -3.00
C ARG A 49 -12.95 -6.91 -2.75
N HIS A 50 -11.94 -7.77 -2.71
CA HIS A 50 -10.57 -7.39 -2.43
C HIS A 50 -9.64 -7.53 -3.65
N LEU A 51 -10.20 -7.91 -4.79
CA LEU A 51 -9.50 -8.09 -6.06
C LEU A 51 -10.14 -7.19 -7.13
N PHE A 52 -9.31 -6.39 -7.79
CA PHE A 52 -9.73 -5.43 -8.81
C PHE A 52 -8.84 -5.50 -10.05
N VAL A 53 -9.42 -5.11 -11.20
CA VAL A 53 -8.68 -4.83 -12.43
C VAL A 53 -8.33 -3.35 -12.48
N ASN A 54 -7.21 -3.02 -13.12
CA ASN A 54 -6.78 -1.64 -13.29
C ASN A 54 -7.55 -0.94 -14.42
N PRO A 55 -8.37 0.10 -14.16
CA PRO A 55 -9.14 0.81 -15.18
C PRO A 55 -8.28 1.81 -15.98
N ALA A 56 -6.97 1.86 -15.70
CA ALA A 56 -5.99 2.66 -16.39
C ALA A 56 -5.32 1.90 -17.54
N GLY A 57 -5.26 0.57 -17.50
CA GLY A 57 -4.57 -0.23 -18.50
C GLY A 57 -4.36 -1.68 -18.03
N ASP A 58 -3.58 -2.43 -18.78
CA ASP A 58 -3.37 -3.88 -18.64
C ASP A 58 -1.99 -4.25 -18.09
N SER A 59 -1.12 -3.27 -17.80
CA SER A 59 0.22 -3.54 -17.26
C SER A 59 0.21 -4.09 -15.83
N ILE A 60 -0.94 -4.02 -15.15
CA ILE A 60 -1.16 -4.60 -13.82
C ILE A 60 -2.22 -5.68 -13.95
N SER A 61 -1.84 -6.93 -13.69
CA SER A 61 -2.74 -8.07 -13.84
C SER A 61 -3.82 -8.09 -12.75
N ASN A 62 -3.43 -7.88 -11.49
CA ASN A 62 -4.35 -7.81 -10.37
C ASN A 62 -4.04 -6.67 -9.42
N ILE A 63 -5.09 -6.11 -8.79
CA ILE A 63 -4.95 -5.18 -7.67
C ILE A 63 -5.66 -5.77 -6.45
N TYR A 64 -4.87 -6.12 -5.44
CA TYR A 64 -5.34 -6.50 -4.12
C TYR A 64 -5.54 -5.25 -3.26
N CYS A 65 -6.74 -5.10 -2.69
CA CYS A 65 -7.09 -3.95 -1.86
C CYS A 65 -7.92 -4.37 -0.66
N ALA A 66 -7.69 -3.76 0.49
CA ALA A 66 -8.37 -4.14 1.73
C ALA A 66 -9.53 -3.21 2.13
N PHE A 67 -9.42 -1.91 1.85
CA PHE A 67 -10.35 -0.91 2.41
C PHE A 67 -10.80 0.12 1.38
N ASP A 68 -11.92 0.80 1.65
CA ASP A 68 -12.25 2.05 0.96
C ASP A 68 -11.45 3.21 1.56
N TYR A 69 -11.06 4.17 0.73
CA TYR A 69 -10.28 5.35 1.14
C TYR A 69 -11.17 6.43 1.76
N GLU A 70 -11.89 6.06 2.81
CA GLU A 70 -12.80 6.93 3.55
C GLU A 70 -12.59 6.82 5.08
N LYS A 71 -13.31 7.67 5.83
CA LYS A 71 -13.38 7.66 7.30
C LYS A 71 -12.02 7.43 7.99
N GLY A 72 -11.92 6.43 8.86
CA GLY A 72 -10.75 6.14 9.68
C GLY A 72 -9.52 5.74 8.86
N VAL A 73 -9.70 4.97 7.79
CA VAL A 73 -8.60 4.53 6.90
C VAL A 73 -7.94 5.72 6.21
N ARG A 74 -8.74 6.67 5.71
CA ARG A 74 -8.21 7.92 5.16
C ARG A 74 -7.36 8.68 6.18
N LYS A 75 -7.81 8.80 7.43
CA LYS A 75 -7.07 9.49 8.49
C LYS A 75 -5.78 8.74 8.85
N ALA A 76 -5.83 7.42 8.96
CA ALA A 76 -4.66 6.59 9.25
C ALA A 76 -3.56 6.71 8.19
N ILE A 77 -3.95 6.68 6.90
CA ILE A 77 -3.04 6.89 5.79
C ILE A 77 -2.55 8.35 5.76
N HIS A 78 -3.39 9.32 6.08
CA HIS A 78 -2.96 10.71 6.21
C HIS A 78 -1.89 10.88 7.28
N HIS A 79 -2.07 10.29 8.47
CA HIS A 79 -1.07 10.30 9.53
C HIS A 79 0.22 9.61 9.12
N LEU A 80 0.14 8.52 8.34
CA LEU A 80 1.30 7.89 7.72
C LEU A 80 1.99 8.80 6.68
N LYS A 81 1.28 9.69 6.00
CA LYS A 81 1.85 10.57 4.97
C LYS A 81 2.43 11.88 5.51
N PHE A 82 1.92 12.39 6.61
CA PHE A 82 2.17 13.79 7.00
C PHE A 82 2.48 14.01 8.48
N ASN A 83 2.23 13.05 9.36
CA ASN A 83 2.34 13.26 10.82
C ASN A 83 3.46 12.40 11.45
N ASP A 84 4.44 11.98 10.65
CA ASP A 84 5.60 11.19 11.09
C ASP A 84 5.24 9.97 11.96
N ARG A 85 4.24 9.19 11.50
CA ARG A 85 3.83 7.93 12.14
C ARG A 85 4.16 6.72 11.26
N PRO A 86 5.45 6.40 11.05
CA PRO A 86 5.85 5.28 10.19
C PRO A 86 5.33 3.92 10.70
N GLY A 87 5.10 3.79 12.01
CA GLY A 87 4.50 2.61 12.63
C GLY A 87 3.09 2.28 12.11
N ASN A 88 2.34 3.27 11.60
CA ASN A 88 1.02 3.05 11.02
C ASN A 88 1.07 2.10 9.82
N ALA A 89 2.18 2.04 9.08
CA ALA A 89 2.30 1.14 7.94
C ALA A 89 2.15 -0.33 8.36
N LYS A 90 2.78 -0.74 9.47
CA LYS A 90 2.65 -2.10 10.00
C LYS A 90 1.22 -2.39 10.43
N ILE A 91 0.60 -1.46 11.16
CA ILE A 91 -0.76 -1.62 11.68
C ILE A 91 -1.76 -1.74 10.52
N LEU A 92 -1.65 -0.88 9.50
CA LEU A 92 -2.49 -0.95 8.30
C LEU A 92 -2.31 -2.29 7.57
N VAL A 93 -1.10 -2.83 7.51
CA VAL A 93 -0.83 -4.15 6.92
C VAL A 93 -1.38 -5.29 7.77
N ASP A 94 -1.25 -5.23 9.10
CA ASP A 94 -1.82 -6.24 10.00
C ASP A 94 -3.34 -6.28 9.94
N MET A 95 -3.98 -5.13 9.71
CA MET A 95 -5.43 -5.04 9.52
C MET A 95 -5.88 -5.51 8.13
N SER A 96 -5.09 -5.26 7.09
CA SER A 96 -5.45 -5.59 5.70
C SER A 96 -5.15 -7.03 5.32
N TYR A 97 -4.04 -7.58 5.81
CA TYR A 97 -3.57 -8.91 5.39
C TYR A 97 -4.59 -10.04 5.56
N PRO A 98 -5.30 -10.16 6.70
CA PRO A 98 -6.31 -11.22 6.87
C PRO A 98 -7.46 -11.14 5.86
N LEU A 99 -7.71 -9.98 5.25
CA LEU A 99 -8.76 -9.77 4.25
C LEU A 99 -8.33 -10.20 2.84
N ILE A 100 -7.03 -10.34 2.62
CA ILE A 100 -6.44 -10.62 1.30
C ILE A 100 -5.60 -11.89 1.29
N GLU A 101 -5.41 -12.53 2.44
CA GLU A 101 -4.53 -13.69 2.61
C GLU A 101 -4.90 -14.83 1.67
N GLU A 102 -6.19 -15.09 1.46
CA GLU A 102 -6.68 -16.14 0.57
C GLU A 102 -6.17 -15.99 -0.88
N TYR A 103 -5.99 -14.76 -1.36
CA TYR A 103 -5.48 -14.50 -2.70
C TYR A 103 -3.98 -14.78 -2.83
N PHE A 104 -3.25 -14.82 -1.70
CA PHE A 104 -1.83 -15.19 -1.66
C PHE A 104 -1.61 -16.66 -1.29
N ALA A 105 -2.60 -17.32 -0.68
CA ALA A 105 -2.51 -18.70 -0.20
C ALA A 105 -2.71 -19.78 -1.30
N GLY A 106 -3.07 -19.37 -2.52
CA GLY A 106 -3.12 -20.26 -3.69
C GLY A 106 -4.47 -20.95 -3.90
N VAL A 107 -5.31 -20.35 -4.74
CA VAL A 107 -6.44 -21.01 -5.44
C VAL A 107 -6.29 -20.72 -6.94
N PRO A 108 -6.59 -21.68 -7.84
CA PRO A 108 -6.01 -21.72 -9.18
C PRO A 108 -6.84 -21.05 -10.29
N ALA A 109 -6.10 -20.73 -11.36
CA ALA A 109 -6.50 -20.61 -12.76
C ALA A 109 -7.24 -19.33 -13.20
N GLN A 110 -6.45 -18.36 -13.68
CA GLN A 110 -6.65 -17.47 -14.86
C GLN A 110 -5.81 -16.18 -14.78
N LEU A 111 -5.06 -16.01 -13.69
CA LEU A 111 -4.22 -14.85 -13.39
C LEU A 111 -2.83 -15.37 -13.08
N CYS A 112 -1.76 -14.76 -13.65
CA CYS A 112 -0.34 -15.07 -13.47
C CYS A 112 -0.06 -16.33 -12.65
N SER A 113 -0.39 -17.47 -13.26
CA SER A 113 -0.79 -18.67 -12.54
C SER A 113 0.43 -19.53 -12.24
N ALA A 114 1.03 -19.34 -11.06
CA ALA A 114 1.68 -20.41 -10.29
C ALA A 114 2.34 -19.87 -9.01
N ASN A 115 1.56 -19.41 -8.02
CA ASN A 115 1.94 -19.21 -6.61
C ASN A 115 3.22 -18.40 -6.27
N SER A 116 2.99 -17.38 -5.44
CA SER A 116 3.93 -16.43 -4.81
C SER A 116 4.59 -15.42 -5.75
N HIS A 117 4.57 -14.15 -5.35
CA HIS A 117 5.38 -13.12 -6.00
C HIS A 117 6.84 -13.37 -5.63
N ASP A 118 7.79 -13.06 -6.51
CA ASP A 118 9.20 -13.30 -6.20
C ASP A 118 9.80 -12.12 -5.42
N ILE A 119 9.29 -10.91 -5.66
CA ILE A 119 9.75 -9.68 -5.05
C ILE A 119 8.61 -8.70 -4.77
N ALA A 120 8.75 -7.90 -3.72
CA ALA A 120 7.92 -6.72 -3.50
C ALA A 120 8.67 -5.44 -3.93
N VAL A 121 8.03 -4.60 -4.74
CA VAL A 121 8.60 -3.33 -5.20
C VAL A 121 7.70 -2.19 -4.75
N PRO A 122 8.17 -1.25 -3.92
CA PRO A 122 7.36 -0.10 -3.53
C PRO A 122 7.30 0.95 -4.63
N VAL A 123 6.11 1.52 -4.85
CA VAL A 123 5.94 2.70 -5.71
C VAL A 123 6.82 3.84 -5.18
N PRO A 124 7.68 4.45 -6.01
CA PRO A 124 8.58 5.50 -5.56
C PRO A 124 7.84 6.83 -5.42
N ILE A 125 8.18 7.56 -4.35
CA ILE A 125 7.89 8.99 -4.24
C ILE A 125 9.05 9.81 -4.81
N HIS A 126 8.75 11.03 -5.26
CA HIS A 126 9.79 11.94 -5.75
C HIS A 126 10.78 12.29 -4.62
N SER A 127 12.07 12.47 -4.96
CA SER A 127 13.15 12.70 -4.00
C SER A 127 12.91 13.89 -3.05
N LYS A 128 12.32 14.98 -3.57
CA LYS A 128 11.90 16.14 -2.77
C LYS A 128 10.89 15.74 -1.68
N ARG A 129 9.85 14.97 -2.02
CA ARG A 129 8.87 14.49 -1.05
C ARG A 129 9.47 13.49 -0.07
N LYS A 130 10.43 12.67 -0.50
CA LYS A 130 11.15 11.77 0.41
C LYS A 130 11.95 12.55 1.46
N ARG A 131 12.59 13.66 1.07
CA ARG A 131 13.29 14.55 2.00
C ARG A 131 12.34 15.26 2.97
N GLU A 132 11.20 15.75 2.48
CA GLU A 132 10.18 16.42 3.32
C GLU A 132 9.52 15.45 4.32
N ARG A 133 9.22 14.22 3.89
CA ARG A 133 8.52 13.21 4.69
C ARG A 133 9.46 12.34 5.54
N GLY A 134 10.75 12.29 5.23
CA GLY A 134 11.73 11.39 5.84
C GLY A 134 11.71 9.95 5.31
N TYR A 135 10.57 9.46 4.80
CA TYR A 135 10.42 8.08 4.31
C TYR A 135 9.48 7.95 3.11
N ASN A 136 9.55 6.79 2.43
CA ASN A 136 8.54 6.35 1.46
C ASN A 136 7.55 5.41 2.17
N GLN A 137 6.30 5.85 2.30
CA GLN A 137 5.24 5.09 2.95
C GLN A 137 4.97 3.75 2.26
N SER A 138 5.05 3.71 0.93
CA SER A 138 4.86 2.48 0.16
C SER A 138 6.01 1.49 0.42
N GLU A 139 7.21 1.99 0.74
CA GLU A 139 8.34 1.16 1.17
C GLU A 139 8.13 0.57 2.57
N LEU A 140 7.55 1.32 3.51
CA LEU A 140 7.21 0.81 4.84
C LEU A 140 6.11 -0.26 4.77
N ILE A 141 5.08 -0.03 3.95
CA ILE A 141 4.03 -1.00 3.67
C ILE A 141 4.64 -2.26 3.04
N ALA A 142 5.49 -2.09 2.02
CA ALA A 142 6.18 -3.19 1.33
C ALA A 142 6.98 -4.06 2.31
N ARG A 143 7.75 -3.46 3.21
CA ARG A 143 8.50 -4.19 4.24
C ARG A 143 7.61 -4.97 5.20
N SER A 144 6.41 -4.48 5.50
CA SER A 144 5.49 -5.18 6.39
C SER A 144 4.79 -6.34 5.71
N ILE A 145 4.28 -6.14 4.48
CA ILE A 145 3.57 -7.20 3.73
C ILE A 145 4.53 -8.29 3.26
N ALA A 146 5.73 -7.90 2.78
CA ALA A 146 6.74 -8.84 2.29
C ALA A 146 7.24 -9.80 3.38
N LYS A 147 7.26 -9.37 4.66
CA LYS A 147 7.53 -10.25 5.80
C LYS A 147 6.47 -11.34 5.97
N LYS A 148 5.20 -11.00 5.77
CA LYS A 148 4.09 -11.97 5.86
C LYS A 148 4.11 -12.96 4.69
N LEU A 149 4.45 -12.46 3.51
CA LEU A 149 4.56 -13.26 2.28
C LEU A 149 5.91 -14.00 2.14
N ASN A 150 6.87 -13.73 3.03
CA ASN A 150 8.23 -14.26 2.97
C ASN A 150 8.95 -13.99 1.63
N ILE A 151 8.89 -12.74 1.15
CA ILE A 151 9.53 -12.30 -0.11
C ILE A 151 10.48 -11.11 0.14
N PRO A 152 11.54 -10.95 -0.65
CA PRO A 152 12.43 -9.80 -0.55
C PRO A 152 11.77 -8.51 -1.05
N VAL A 153 12.15 -7.37 -0.44
CA VAL A 153 11.76 -6.03 -0.91
C VAL A 153 12.90 -5.42 -1.71
N ILE A 154 12.64 -5.06 -2.97
CA ILE A 154 13.62 -4.35 -3.82
C ILE A 154 13.32 -2.85 -3.81
N ALA A 155 13.65 -2.20 -2.69
CA ALA A 155 13.50 -0.75 -2.55
C ALA A 155 14.47 0.00 -3.49
N GLY A 156 13.97 1.02 -4.18
CA GLY A 156 14.76 1.86 -5.08
C GLY A 156 15.04 1.25 -6.46
N ALA A 157 14.42 0.10 -6.81
CA ALA A 157 14.42 -0.41 -8.17
C ALA A 157 13.72 0.57 -9.11
N LEU A 158 12.51 1.01 -8.71
CA LEU A 158 11.77 2.07 -9.39
C LEU A 158 12.18 3.45 -8.85
N VAL A 159 12.31 4.40 -9.75
CA VAL A 159 12.64 5.80 -9.43
C VAL A 159 11.65 6.72 -10.12
N LYS A 160 11.11 7.69 -9.38
CA LYS A 160 10.25 8.76 -9.91
C LYS A 160 11.08 9.99 -10.27
N ILE A 161 11.14 10.34 -11.55
CA ILE A 161 11.91 11.48 -12.09
C ILE A 161 11.13 12.78 -11.94
N LYS A 162 9.85 12.79 -12.36
CA LYS A 162 9.06 14.03 -12.39
C LYS A 162 8.43 14.31 -11.03
N ASN A 163 8.64 15.51 -10.49
CA ASN A 163 7.91 16.01 -9.33
C ASN A 163 6.55 16.56 -9.76
N THR A 164 5.65 15.72 -10.26
CA THR A 164 4.28 16.15 -10.56
C THR A 164 3.52 16.42 -9.25
N PRO A 165 2.98 17.63 -9.03
CA PRO A 165 2.02 17.87 -7.95
C PRO A 165 0.79 16.96 -8.14
N PRO A 166 0.04 16.62 -7.07
CA PRO A 166 -1.27 16.01 -7.24
C PRO A 166 -2.18 17.09 -7.84
N GLN A 167 -2.32 17.11 -9.17
CA GLN A 167 -3.21 18.05 -9.82
C GLN A 167 -4.64 17.51 -9.72
N SER A 168 -5.28 17.78 -8.58
CA SER A 168 -6.66 17.37 -8.28
C SER A 168 -7.69 17.93 -9.27
N SER A 169 -7.30 18.87 -10.13
CA SER A 169 -8.12 19.55 -11.13
C SER A 169 -8.00 19.02 -12.57
N LEU A 170 -7.04 18.14 -12.90
CA LEU A 170 -6.89 17.65 -14.28
C LEU A 170 -7.72 16.40 -14.56
N ALA A 171 -8.23 16.31 -15.80
CA ALA A 171 -8.99 15.18 -16.33
C ALA A 171 -8.14 13.89 -16.38
N LYS A 172 -8.80 12.72 -16.43
CA LYS A 172 -8.16 11.39 -16.41
C LYS A 172 -7.06 11.26 -17.47
N ASP A 173 -7.29 11.78 -18.67
CA ASP A 173 -6.38 11.66 -19.82
C ASP A 173 -5.14 12.55 -19.70
N GLU A 174 -5.28 13.75 -19.10
CA GLU A 174 -4.15 14.65 -18.84
C GLU A 174 -3.24 14.12 -17.73
N ARG A 175 -3.81 13.41 -16.74
CA ARG A 175 -2.99 12.72 -15.72
C ARG A 175 -2.15 11.60 -16.34
N PHE A 176 -2.69 10.92 -17.35
CA PHE A 176 -2.00 9.86 -18.07
C PHE A 176 -0.76 10.38 -18.81
N LYS A 177 -0.93 11.42 -19.64
CA LYS A 177 0.16 12.06 -20.39
C LYS A 177 1.23 12.68 -19.47
N ASN A 178 0.83 13.23 -18.33
CA ASN A 178 1.78 13.83 -17.37
C ASN A 178 2.66 12.80 -16.63
N LEU A 179 2.23 11.55 -16.55
CA LEU A 179 2.98 10.47 -15.90
C LEU A 179 3.85 9.67 -16.87
N GLU A 180 3.69 9.84 -18.18
CA GLU A 180 4.55 9.21 -19.18
C GLU A 180 6.00 9.67 -19.01
N GLY A 181 6.92 8.71 -18.93
CA GLY A 181 8.34 8.95 -18.61
C GLY A 181 8.58 9.50 -17.20
N ALA A 182 7.61 9.42 -16.28
CA ALA A 182 7.81 9.84 -14.89
C ALA A 182 8.54 8.79 -14.05
N PHE A 183 8.63 7.54 -14.51
CA PHE A 183 9.23 6.43 -13.81
C PHE A 183 10.26 5.70 -14.69
N TYR A 184 11.29 5.13 -14.07
CA TYR A 184 12.22 4.20 -14.71
C TYR A 184 12.72 3.16 -13.70
N VAL A 185 13.20 2.02 -14.19
CA VAL A 185 13.90 1.02 -13.39
C VAL A 185 15.41 1.29 -13.44
N LYS A 186 16.01 1.57 -12.27
CA LYS A 186 17.45 1.87 -12.15
C LYS A 186 18.34 0.64 -12.35
N LYS A 187 17.82 -0.55 -12.02
CA LYS A 187 18.56 -1.82 -12.02
C LYS A 187 17.70 -2.94 -12.61
N PRO A 188 17.58 -3.03 -13.95
CA PRO A 188 16.69 -4.00 -14.61
C PRO A 188 16.97 -5.46 -14.24
N TYR A 189 18.24 -5.82 -14.03
CA TYR A 189 18.66 -7.16 -13.60
C TYR A 189 18.06 -7.63 -12.25
N LEU A 190 17.50 -6.72 -11.43
CA LEU A 190 16.79 -7.07 -10.20
C LEU A 190 15.30 -7.42 -10.44
N ILE A 191 14.78 -7.08 -11.61
CA ILE A 191 13.38 -7.20 -12.02
C ILE A 191 13.22 -8.30 -13.07
N GLU A 192 14.21 -8.47 -13.94
CA GLU A 192 14.21 -9.45 -15.02
C GLU A 192 13.87 -10.87 -14.54
N GLY A 193 12.88 -11.49 -15.18
CA GLY A 193 12.40 -12.83 -14.85
C GLY A 193 11.62 -12.93 -13.53
N LYS A 194 11.27 -11.82 -12.88
CA LYS A 194 10.55 -11.80 -11.59
C LYS A 194 9.07 -11.52 -11.76
N ARG A 195 8.25 -12.14 -10.92
CA ARG A 195 6.85 -11.81 -10.65
C ARG A 195 6.80 -10.77 -9.55
N VAL A 196 6.33 -9.58 -9.88
CA VAL A 196 6.46 -8.41 -9.01
C VAL A 196 5.15 -8.11 -8.29
N LEU A 197 5.22 -7.96 -6.97
CA LEU A 197 4.15 -7.33 -6.20
C LEU A 197 4.46 -5.84 -6.02
N LEU A 198 3.78 -4.99 -6.77
CA LEU A 198 3.89 -3.54 -6.70
C LEU A 198 3.08 -3.00 -5.50
N ILE A 199 3.72 -2.23 -4.62
CA ILE A 199 3.09 -1.79 -3.36
C ILE A 199 2.81 -0.30 -3.39
N ASP A 200 1.59 0.10 -3.06
CA ASP A 200 1.24 1.51 -2.81
C ASP A 200 0.30 1.67 -1.60
N ASP A 201 0.07 2.90 -1.15
CA ASP A 201 -0.87 3.16 -0.07
C ASP A 201 -2.33 3.26 -0.54
N VAL A 202 -2.57 4.03 -1.60
CA VAL A 202 -3.92 4.40 -2.06
C VAL A 202 -3.95 4.43 -3.56
N ILE A 203 -4.95 3.76 -4.12
CA ILE A 203 -5.23 3.82 -5.55
C ILE A 203 -6.43 4.74 -5.83
N THR A 204 -6.31 5.58 -6.88
CA THR A 204 -7.34 6.57 -7.26
C THR A 204 -7.81 6.49 -8.70
N THR A 205 -6.91 6.58 -9.69
CA THR A 205 -7.26 6.32 -11.11
C THR A 205 -6.55 5.11 -11.67
N GLY A 206 -5.59 4.55 -10.93
CA GLY A 206 -4.76 3.44 -11.39
C GLY A 206 -3.56 3.86 -12.25
N SER A 207 -3.53 5.11 -12.73
CA SER A 207 -2.49 5.62 -13.65
C SER A 207 -1.06 5.50 -13.09
N THR A 208 -0.86 5.71 -11.79
CA THR A 208 0.46 5.54 -11.16
C THR A 208 0.92 4.09 -11.22
N LEU A 209 0.04 3.15 -10.86
CA LEU A 209 0.34 1.73 -10.91
C LEU A 209 0.59 1.29 -12.36
N GLU A 210 -0.23 1.76 -13.29
CA GLU A 210 -0.09 1.43 -14.71
C GLU A 210 1.28 1.82 -15.25
N GLN A 211 1.72 3.06 -15.00
CA GLN A 211 3.02 3.52 -15.47
C GLN A 211 4.19 2.80 -14.79
N CYS A 212 4.05 2.45 -13.50
CA CYS A 212 5.05 1.64 -12.82
C CYS A 212 5.08 0.20 -13.36
N GLY A 213 3.92 -0.41 -13.57
CA GLY A 213 3.76 -1.75 -14.15
C GLY A 213 4.36 -1.83 -15.54
N LYS A 214 4.05 -0.87 -16.41
CA LYS A 214 4.61 -0.79 -17.77
C LYS A 214 6.13 -0.80 -17.75
N VAL A 215 6.75 0.07 -16.95
CA VAL A 215 8.22 0.15 -16.87
C VAL A 215 8.82 -1.13 -16.27
N LEU A 216 8.15 -1.80 -15.34
CA LEU A 216 8.59 -3.08 -14.79
C LEU A 216 8.55 -4.20 -15.84
N LEU A 217 7.45 -4.28 -16.62
CA LEU A 217 7.30 -5.23 -17.72
C LEU A 217 8.32 -4.97 -18.83
N ASP A 218 8.50 -3.70 -19.22
CA ASP A 218 9.53 -3.27 -20.19
C ASP A 218 10.96 -3.58 -19.71
N SER A 219 11.14 -3.76 -18.39
CA SER A 219 12.42 -4.16 -17.76
C SER A 219 12.54 -5.68 -17.55
N GLY A 220 11.65 -6.48 -18.13
CA GLY A 220 11.71 -7.94 -18.13
C GLY A 220 10.98 -8.64 -16.97
N ALA A 221 10.11 -7.95 -16.22
CA ALA A 221 9.23 -8.63 -15.26
C ALA A 221 8.32 -9.64 -15.99
N VAL A 222 8.10 -10.80 -15.40
CA VAL A 222 7.18 -11.83 -15.94
C VAL A 222 5.73 -11.37 -15.81
N CYS A 223 5.41 -10.75 -14.69
CA CYS A 223 4.12 -10.13 -14.44
C CYS A 223 4.22 -9.10 -13.31
N VAL A 224 3.19 -8.26 -13.21
CA VAL A 224 3.05 -7.28 -12.14
C VAL A 224 1.63 -7.33 -11.60
N ASP A 225 1.51 -7.73 -10.35
CA ASP A 225 0.31 -7.49 -9.54
C ASP A 225 0.58 -6.34 -8.58
N ALA A 226 -0.46 -5.79 -7.97
CA ALA A 226 -0.36 -4.71 -7.02
C ALA A 226 -1.08 -5.01 -5.71
N PHE A 227 -0.51 -4.55 -4.60
CA PHE A 227 -1.20 -4.46 -3.32
C PHE A 227 -1.27 -3.01 -2.87
N VAL A 228 -2.49 -2.57 -2.52
CA VAL A 228 -2.76 -1.24 -1.97
C VAL A 228 -3.60 -1.35 -0.70
N ILE A 229 -3.37 -0.44 0.25
CA ILE A 229 -4.14 -0.44 1.51
C ILE A 229 -5.60 -0.05 1.23
N ALA A 230 -5.81 0.98 0.40
CA ALA A 230 -7.14 1.51 0.15
C ALA A 230 -7.39 1.93 -1.30
N VAL A 231 -8.63 1.81 -1.73
CA VAL A 231 -9.12 2.27 -3.04
C VAL A 231 -10.07 3.43 -2.85
N ARG A 232 -10.00 4.46 -3.71
CA ARG A 232 -11.03 5.50 -3.75
C ARG A 232 -12.17 5.06 -4.67
N ARG A 233 -13.17 4.36 -4.12
CA ARG A 233 -14.22 3.68 -4.92
C ARG A 233 -15.02 4.59 -5.85
N LYS A 234 -15.20 5.87 -5.53
CA LYS A 234 -15.90 6.85 -6.41
C LYS A 234 -15.29 6.98 -7.82
N LEU A 235 -14.09 6.45 -8.05
CA LEU A 235 -13.37 6.50 -9.33
C LEU A 235 -13.17 5.11 -9.96
N TRP A 236 -13.69 4.04 -9.32
CA TRP A 236 -13.72 2.68 -9.86
C TRP A 236 -15.17 2.34 -10.25
N PRO A 237 -15.40 1.65 -11.38
CA PRO A 237 -16.74 1.18 -11.73
C PRO A 237 -17.32 0.39 -10.56
N ALA A 238 -18.58 0.66 -10.22
CA ALA A 238 -19.30 -0.08 -9.21
C ALA A 238 -19.35 -1.56 -9.60
N ASP A 239 -19.43 -2.42 -8.60
CA ASP A 239 -19.37 -3.88 -8.74
C ASP A 239 -20.30 -4.37 -9.87
N GLY A 240 -19.76 -4.75 -11.04
CA GLY A 240 -20.54 -5.42 -12.09
C GLY A 240 -20.48 -4.90 -13.53
N GLU A 241 -19.60 -3.97 -13.90
CA GLU A 241 -19.31 -3.71 -15.32
C GLU A 241 -17.95 -4.31 -15.68
N ILE A 242 -17.98 -5.59 -16.05
CA ILE A 242 -17.02 -6.21 -16.98
C ILE A 242 -17.63 -6.06 -18.37
#